data_AF-A0A7C0XAK9-F1
#
_entry.id   AF-A0A7C0XAK9-F1
#
_cell.length_a   1.000
_cell.length_b   1.000
_cell.length_c   1.000
_cell.angle_alpha   90.00
_cell.angle_beta   90.00
_cell.angle_gamma   90.00
#
_symmetry.space_group_name_H-M   'P 1'
#
loop_
_entity.id
_entity.type
_entity.pdbx_description
1 polymer ?
#
loop_
_entity_poly.entity_id
_entity_poly.type
_entity_poly.pdbx_seq_one_letter_code
_entity_poly.pdbx_strand_id
1 'polypeptide(L)'
;MPSYPLSRISSVNWLIFDVDGVLMDASMSYDLATKYTVENVLRDFGRDIKLDLEILRNLRKRGSFGDDYKLSEALILSFMDDDPIRLIEDFPNGGKVDWFREKV
;
A
#
# COMPACT_ATOMS: atom_id res chain seq x y z
N MET A 1 18.39 -19.58 25.28
CA MET A 1 18.78 -19.12 23.94
C MET A 1 19.22 -20.35 23.15
N PRO A 2 18.64 -20.65 21.98
CA PRO A 2 19.14 -21.75 21.17
C PRO A 2 20.49 -21.34 20.56
N SER A 3 21.54 -22.12 20.84
CA SER A 3 22.85 -22.01 20.20
C SER A 3 22.83 -22.84 18.93
N TYR A 4 22.86 -22.18 17.78
CA TYR A 4 23.08 -22.85 16.50
C TYR A 4 24.58 -23.16 16.37
N PRO A 5 24.99 -24.42 16.17
CA PRO A 5 26.39 -24.75 15.99
C PRO A 5 26.91 -24.13 14.69
N LEU A 6 27.91 -23.25 14.80
CA LEU A 6 28.58 -22.53 13.70
C LEU A 6 29.22 -23.47 12.65
N SER A 7 29.31 -24.77 12.95
CA SER A 7 29.83 -25.80 12.05
C SER A 7 28.97 -26.08 10.80
N ARG A 8 27.77 -25.49 10.70
CA ARG A 8 26.94 -25.55 9.48
C ARG A 8 27.15 -24.40 8.50
N ILE A 9 27.93 -23.37 8.86
CA ILE A 9 28.10 -22.16 8.04
C ILE A 9 29.38 -22.24 7.17
N SER A 10 30.25 -23.22 7.41
CA SER A 10 31.52 -23.39 6.68
C SER A 10 31.39 -23.72 5.18
N SER A 11 30.17 -23.77 4.63
CA SER A 11 29.88 -23.98 3.20
C SER A 11 28.93 -22.92 2.60
N VAL A 12 28.61 -21.84 3.32
CA VAL A 12 27.75 -20.77 2.78
C VAL A 12 28.63 -19.76 2.04
N ASN A 13 28.54 -19.76 0.71
CA ASN A 13 29.38 -18.90 -0.13
C ASN A 13 28.82 -17.48 -0.28
N TRP A 14 27.49 -17.32 -0.20
CA TRP A 14 26.81 -16.04 -0.39
C TRP A 14 25.60 -15.93 0.53
N LEU A 15 25.41 -14.73 1.09
CA LEU A 15 24.25 -14.35 1.87
C LEU A 15 23.62 -13.12 1.22
N ILE A 16 22.38 -13.25 0.77
CA ILE A 16 21.65 -12.22 0.04
C ILE A 16 20.54 -11.71 0.95
N PHE A 17 20.42 -10.39 1.05
CA PHE A 17 19.41 -9.73 1.85
C PHE A 17 18.51 -8.89 0.95
N ASP A 18 17.22 -8.94 1.23
CA ASP A 18 16.29 -7.92 0.77
C ASP A 18 16.58 -6.60 1.51
N VAL A 19 16.10 -5.47 1.00
CA VAL A 19 16.29 -4.16 1.63
C VAL A 19 15.13 -3.86 2.58
N ASP A 20 13.93 -3.74 2.02
CA ASP A 20 12.76 -3.29 2.76
C ASP A 20 12.22 -4.43 3.65
N GLY A 21 12.04 -4.15 4.95
CA GLY A 21 11.62 -5.14 5.93
C GLY A 21 12.73 -6.11 6.39
N VAL A 22 13.95 -5.98 5.86
CA VAL A 22 15.11 -6.80 6.25
C VAL A 22 16.28 -5.92 6.70
N LEU A 23 16.84 -5.10 5.81
CA LEU A 23 17.92 -4.17 6.14
C LEU A 23 17.40 -2.82 6.65
N MET A 24 16.19 -2.44 6.25
CA MET A 24 15.55 -1.17 6.61
C MET A 24 14.06 -1.37 6.92
N ASP A 25 13.58 -0.70 7.98
CA ASP A 25 12.13 -0.61 8.23
C ASP A 25 11.52 0.52 7.40
N ALA A 26 10.90 0.15 6.27
CA ALA A 26 10.23 1.07 5.35
C ALA A 26 8.71 1.12 5.57
N SER A 27 8.18 0.48 6.63
CA SER A 27 6.74 0.23 6.78
C SER A 27 5.90 1.52 6.80
N MET A 28 6.43 2.60 7.38
CA MET A 28 5.72 3.87 7.51
C MET A 28 5.96 4.84 6.35
N SER A 29 7.08 4.76 5.64
CA SER A 29 7.45 5.75 4.64
C SER A 29 6.50 5.70 3.43
N TYR A 30 6.27 4.51 2.87
CA TYR A 30 5.41 4.34 1.71
C TYR A 30 3.93 4.61 2.02
N ASP A 31 3.48 4.22 3.22
CA ASP A 31 2.12 4.47 3.70
C ASP A 31 1.85 5.98 3.86
N LEU A 32 2.78 6.71 4.50
CA LEU A 32 2.64 8.15 4.67
C LEU A 32 2.77 8.90 3.34
N ALA A 33 3.68 8.49 2.46
CA ALA A 33 3.83 9.08 1.14
C ALA A 33 2.53 8.96 0.32
N THR A 34 1.95 7.75 0.27
CA THR A 34 0.65 7.49 -0.37
C THR A 34 -0.45 8.34 0.29
N LYS A 35 -0.54 8.32 1.63
CA LYS A 35 -1.53 9.10 2.39
C LYS A 35 -1.49 10.58 2.06
N TYR A 36 -0.32 11.20 2.17
CA TYR A 36 -0.17 12.63 1.95
C TYR A 36 -0.38 13.01 0.48
N THR A 37 -0.02 12.14 -0.46
CA THR A 37 -0.32 12.34 -1.88
C THR A 37 -1.83 12.40 -2.10
N VAL A 38 -2.58 11.42 -1.58
CA VAL A 38 -4.05 11.36 -1.71
C VAL A 38 -4.72 12.57 -1.06
N GLU A 39 -4.36 12.88 0.19
CA GLU A 39 -4.94 14.02 0.92
C GLU A 39 -4.64 15.36 0.23
N ASN A 40 -3.42 15.53 -0.29
CA ASN A 40 -3.05 16.78 -0.95
C ASN A 40 -3.81 16.97 -2.27
N VAL A 41 -3.92 15.91 -3.09
CA VAL A 41 -4.68 15.99 -4.35
C VAL A 41 -6.15 16.25 -4.08
N LEU A 42 -6.77 15.55 -3.12
CA LEU A 42 -8.19 15.75 -2.81
C LEU A 42 -8.47 17.15 -2.25
N ARG A 43 -7.52 17.73 -1.51
CA ARG A 43 -7.62 19.12 -1.05
C ARG A 43 -7.69 20.10 -2.23
N ASP A 44 -6.94 19.87 -3.30
CA ASP A 44 -7.00 20.70 -4.51
C ASP A 44 -8.39 20.62 -5.20
N PHE A 45 -9.13 19.51 -5.00
CA PHE A 45 -10.53 19.36 -5.42
C PHE A 45 -11.56 19.84 -4.38
N GLY A 46 -11.12 20.51 -3.31
CA GLY A 46 -12.00 21.01 -2.25
C GLY A 46 -12.49 19.95 -1.26
N ARG A 47 -11.89 18.76 -1.25
CA ARG A 47 -12.20 17.67 -0.32
C ARG A 47 -11.10 17.55 0.74
N ASP A 48 -11.33 18.14 1.91
CA ASP A 48 -10.40 18.01 3.05
C ASP A 48 -10.69 16.73 3.83
N ILE A 49 -10.06 15.63 3.41
CA ILE A 49 -10.18 14.33 4.06
C ILE A 49 -8.93 14.01 4.89
N LYS A 50 -9.12 13.18 5.92
CA LYS A 50 -8.03 12.54 6.64
C LYS A 50 -8.08 11.04 6.39
N LEU A 51 -7.22 10.55 5.52
CA LEU A 51 -7.20 9.14 5.10
C LEU A 51 -6.69 8.23 6.23
N ASP A 52 -7.48 7.23 6.63
CA ASP A 52 -7.02 6.20 7.55
C ASP A 52 -5.98 5.28 6.88
N LEU A 53 -4.87 5.03 7.59
CA LEU A 53 -3.85 4.09 7.13
C LEU A 53 -4.38 2.66 7.05
N GLU A 54 -5.38 2.31 7.86
CA GLU A 54 -6.00 0.98 7.79
C GLU A 54 -6.75 0.79 6.47
N ILE A 55 -7.49 1.81 5.99
CA ILE A 55 -8.16 1.78 4.68
C ILE A 55 -7.14 1.60 3.57
N LEU A 56 -6.07 2.40 3.58
CA LEU A 56 -4.96 2.30 2.61
C LEU A 56 -4.35 0.90 2.61
N ARG A 57 -3.97 0.38 3.78
CA ARG A 57 -3.32 -0.93 3.91
C ARG A 57 -4.24 -2.06 3.48
N ASN A 58 -5.52 -1.99 3.83
CA ASN A 58 -6.50 -3.00 3.44
C ASN A 58 -6.73 -2.99 1.94
N LEU A 59 -6.85 -1.81 1.32
CA LEU A 59 -6.98 -1.71 -0.13
C LEU A 59 -5.72 -2.23 -0.83
N ARG A 60 -4.51 -1.83 -0.37
CA ARG A 60 -3.23 -2.33 -0.90
C ARG A 60 -3.15 -3.86 -0.86
N LYS A 61 -3.55 -4.47 0.27
CA LYS A 61 -3.54 -5.93 0.44
C LYS A 61 -4.54 -6.64 -0.47
N ARG A 62 -5.71 -6.05 -0.69
CA ARG A 62 -6.77 -6.64 -1.52
C ARG A 62 -6.49 -6.49 -3.00
N GLY A 63 -5.87 -5.39 -3.44
CA GLY A 63 -5.68 -5.07 -4.86
C GLY A 63 -4.36 -5.56 -5.45
N SER A 64 -4.33 -5.64 -6.77
CA SER A 64 -3.15 -5.94 -7.60
C SER A 64 -2.67 -4.68 -8.33
N PHE A 65 -2.39 -3.60 -7.58
CA PHE A 65 -2.03 -2.30 -8.18
C PHE A 65 -0.65 -2.32 -8.86
N GLY A 66 0.32 -3.03 -8.28
CA GLY A 66 1.68 -3.14 -8.81
C GLY A 66 2.61 -1.99 -8.42
N ASP A 67 2.08 -0.82 -8.05
CA ASP A 67 2.82 0.31 -7.51
C ASP A 67 1.90 1.21 -6.65
N ASP A 68 2.51 2.08 -5.85
CA ASP A 68 1.79 3.00 -4.97
C ASP A 68 1.15 4.19 -5.71
N TYR A 69 1.54 4.46 -6.96
CA TYR A 69 0.89 5.50 -7.77
C TYR A 69 -0.54 5.08 -8.11
N LYS A 70 -0.74 3.84 -8.54
CA LYS A 70 -2.07 3.28 -8.83
C LYS A 70 -2.90 3.06 -7.57
N LEU A 71 -2.27 2.73 -6.44
CA LEU A 71 -2.97 2.70 -5.16
C LEU A 71 -3.45 4.11 -4.77
N SER A 72 -2.60 5.12 -4.94
CA SER A 72 -2.96 6.52 -4.69
C SER A 72 -4.11 6.95 -5.59
N GLU A 73 -4.06 6.64 -6.88
CA GLU A 73 -5.12 6.91 -7.84
C GLU A 73 -6.45 6.22 -7.44
N ALA A 74 -6.40 4.94 -7.09
CA ALA A 74 -7.59 4.21 -6.64
C ALA A 74 -8.22 4.84 -5.39
N LEU A 75 -7.41 5.28 -4.43
CA LEU A 75 -7.89 5.99 -3.24
C LEU A 75 -8.50 7.35 -3.62
N ILE A 76 -7.83 8.14 -4.47
CA ILE A 76 -8.36 9.43 -4.92
C ILE A 76 -9.73 9.24 -5.60
N LEU A 77 -9.83 8.32 -6.56
CA LEU A 77 -11.10 7.99 -7.23
C LEU A 77 -12.16 7.55 -6.22
N SER A 78 -11.79 6.71 -5.26
CA SER A 78 -12.72 6.27 -4.21
C SER A 78 -13.29 7.45 -3.43
N PHE A 79 -12.44 8.39 -2.98
CA PHE A 79 -12.86 9.55 -2.18
C PHE A 79 -13.47 10.70 -2.99
N MET A 80 -13.46 10.60 -4.32
CA MET A 80 -14.24 11.46 -5.21
C MET A 80 -15.68 10.98 -5.38
N ASP A 81 -15.94 9.69 -5.14
CA ASP A 81 -17.30 9.13 -5.09
C ASP A 81 -18.13 9.72 -3.94
N ASP A 82 -19.45 9.56 -4.02
CA ASP A 82 -20.39 9.98 -2.96
C ASP A 82 -20.37 9.03 -1.75
N ASP A 83 -20.01 7.74 -1.95
CA ASP A 83 -19.87 6.73 -0.90
C ASP A 83 -18.55 5.95 -1.02
N PRO A 84 -17.41 6.59 -0.64
CA PRO A 84 -16.07 6.01 -0.75
C PRO A 84 -15.91 4.65 -0.08
N ILE A 85 -16.52 4.47 1.10
CA ILE A 85 -16.35 3.27 1.90
C ILE A 85 -17.01 2.09 1.21
N ARG A 86 -18.25 2.27 0.75
CA ARG A 86 -18.95 1.23 -0.01
C ARG A 86 -18.22 0.87 -1.29
N LEU A 87 -17.72 1.86 -2.03
CA LEU A 87 -16.97 1.61 -3.26
C LEU A 87 -15.69 0.77 -2.99
N ILE A 88 -14.98 1.04 -1.89
CA ILE A 88 -13.81 0.26 -1.45
C ILE A 88 -14.23 -1.14 -0.96
N GLU A 89 -15.36 -1.29 -0.30
CA GLU A 89 -15.89 -2.59 0.12
C GLU A 89 -16.26 -3.46 -1.08
N ASP A 90 -16.89 -2.89 -2.10
CA ASP A 90 -17.29 -3.55 -3.35
C ASP A 90 -16.10 -3.93 -4.26
N PHE A 91 -14.91 -3.37 -4.02
CA PHE A 91 -13.72 -3.63 -4.82
C PHE A 91 -13.30 -5.12 -4.79
N PRO A 92 -13.16 -5.81 -5.93
CA PRO A 92 -12.87 -7.24 -5.94
C PRO A 92 -11.43 -7.53 -5.47
N ASN A 93 -11.25 -8.66 -4.77
CA ASN A 93 -9.91 -9.17 -4.45
C ASN A 93 -9.12 -9.44 -5.74
N GLY A 94 -7.88 -8.96 -5.77
CA GLY A 94 -7.00 -9.00 -6.94
C GLY A 94 -7.33 -7.95 -8.00
N GLY A 95 -8.33 -7.08 -7.78
CA GLY A 95 -8.71 -6.01 -8.69
C GLY A 95 -7.58 -5.02 -8.98
N LYS A 96 -7.74 -4.23 -10.05
CA LYS A 96 -6.78 -3.21 -10.47
C LYS A 96 -7.43 -1.83 -10.43
N VAL A 97 -6.62 -0.78 -10.60
CA VAL A 97 -7.08 0.61 -10.64
C VAL A 97 -8.17 0.84 -11.69
N ASP A 98 -8.15 0.10 -12.82
CA ASP A 98 -9.14 0.23 -13.90
C ASP A 98 -10.58 0.00 -13.41
N TRP A 99 -10.79 -0.84 -12.39
CA TRP A 99 -12.11 -1.06 -11.80
C TRP A 99 -12.70 0.21 -11.18
N PHE A 100 -11.86 1.07 -10.60
CA PHE A 100 -12.30 2.37 -10.06
C PHE A 100 -12.56 3.38 -11.17
N ARG A 101 -11.73 3.38 -12.22
CA ARG A 101 -11.89 4.27 -13.39
C ARG A 101 -13.19 4.01 -14.16
N GLU A 102 -13.71 2.79 -14.11
CA GLU A 102 -14.97 2.43 -14.75
C GLU A 102 -16.22 2.84 -13.94
N LYS A 103 -16.04 3.24 -12.67
CA LYS A 103 -17.14 3.48 -11.73
C LYS A 103 -17.36 4.94 -11.34
N VAL A 104 -16.34 5.78 -11.50
CA VAL A 104 -16.33 7.20 -11.12
C VAL A 104 -16.36 8.08 -12.36
#